data_AF-A0A7L7KQV7-F1
#
_entry.id   AF-A0A7L7KQV7-F1
#
_cell.length_a   1.000
_cell.length_b   1.000
_cell.length_c   1.000
_cell.angle_alpha   90.00
_cell.angle_beta   90.00
_cell.angle_gamma   90.00
#
_symmetry.space_group_name_H-M   'P 1'
#
loop_
_entity.id
_entity.type
_entity.pdbx_description
1 polymer ?
#
loop_
_entity_poly.entity_id
_entity_poly.type
_entity_poly.pdbx_seq_one_letter_code
_entity_poly.pdbx_strand_id
1 'polypeptide(L)'
;MDSSVMIQWIAYALQAILIVLAIAIVLHKNNGTIIILIASFSLVTASLYIINKAPDVAIAEIAIGSAIIPLIYVISISRQREFIVLDKTMDDFIITDDQLSGIGYVLLHRLTDFYHLELNITNDSGLCYLDEHMDKVVCEQTNVDMIVSKDEVTGEYIFKGKKSSVLMRRLETIVQPFDKIRVELFEDGDFGD
;
A
#
# COMPACT_ATOMS: atom_id res chain seq x y z
N MET A 1 5.79 -14.04 -52.07
CA MET A 1 5.74 -12.83 -51.23
C MET A 1 7.12 -12.66 -50.64
N ASP A 2 7.76 -11.50 -50.87
CA ASP A 2 9.14 -11.28 -50.47
C ASP A 2 9.24 -11.28 -48.94
N SER A 3 10.24 -11.97 -48.38
CA SER A 3 10.39 -12.16 -46.92
C SER A 3 10.54 -10.82 -46.19
N SER A 4 11.11 -9.83 -46.88
CA SER A 4 11.25 -8.44 -46.43
C SER A 4 9.89 -7.77 -46.18
N VAL A 5 8.96 -7.91 -47.14
CA VAL A 5 7.62 -7.34 -47.08
C VAL A 5 6.81 -8.00 -45.96
N MET A 6 6.95 -9.31 -45.78
CA MET A 6 6.29 -10.03 -44.68
C MET A 6 6.73 -9.53 -43.30
N ILE A 7 8.03 -9.30 -43.10
CA ILE A 7 8.56 -8.77 -41.83
C ILE A 7 8.03 -7.36 -41.55
N GLN A 8 7.91 -6.50 -42.56
CA GLN A 8 7.35 -5.15 -42.39
C GLN A 8 5.89 -5.18 -41.94
N TRP A 9 5.06 -6.04 -42.54
CA TRP A 9 3.67 -6.21 -42.11
C TRP A 9 3.55 -6.69 -40.66
N ILE A 10 4.41 -7.62 -40.25
CA ILE A 10 4.47 -8.07 -38.85
C ILE A 10 4.85 -6.90 -37.93
N ALA A 11 5.86 -6.11 -38.29
CA ALA A 11 6.28 -4.96 -37.50
C ALA A 11 5.15 -3.92 -37.32
N TYR A 12 4.42 -3.59 -38.39
CA TYR A 12 3.27 -2.68 -38.30
C TYR A 12 2.14 -3.24 -37.45
N ALA A 13 1.86 -4.55 -37.54
CA ALA A 13 0.87 -5.20 -36.69
C ALA A 13 1.27 -5.13 -35.19
N LEU A 14 2.54 -5.39 -34.86
CA LEU A 14 3.04 -5.29 -33.49
C LEU A 14 2.98 -3.85 -32.96
N GLN A 15 3.30 -2.84 -33.79
CA GLN A 15 3.16 -1.43 -33.42
C GLN A 15 1.71 -1.04 -33.14
N ALA A 16 0.76 -1.52 -33.95
CA ALA A 16 -0.67 -1.31 -33.69
C ALA A 16 -1.10 -1.95 -32.35
N ILE A 17 -0.59 -3.15 -32.04
CA ILE A 17 -0.83 -3.82 -30.75
C ILE A 17 -0.29 -2.98 -29.59
N LEU A 18 0.90 -2.38 -29.71
CA LEU A 18 1.45 -1.50 -28.67
C LEU A 18 0.54 -0.30 -28.38
N ILE A 19 -0.04 0.32 -29.41
CA ILE A 19 -0.98 1.44 -29.23
C ILE A 19 -2.21 0.98 -28.43
N VAL A 20 -2.78 -0.17 -28.79
CA VAL A 20 -3.95 -0.74 -28.08
C VAL A 20 -3.61 -1.06 -26.63
N LEU A 21 -2.45 -1.66 -26.38
CA LEU A 21 -1.97 -1.96 -25.02
C LEU A 21 -1.75 -0.69 -24.20
N ALA A 22 -1.13 0.35 -24.78
CA ALA A 22 -0.92 1.62 -24.10
C ALA A 22 -2.24 2.27 -23.68
N ILE A 23 -3.25 2.27 -24.55
CA ILE A 23 -4.59 2.76 -24.23
C ILE A 23 -5.22 1.91 -23.12
N ALA A 24 -5.11 0.58 -23.20
CA ALA A 24 -5.65 -0.32 -22.19
C ALA A 24 -5.01 -0.11 -20.81
N ILE A 25 -3.69 0.12 -20.75
CA ILE A 25 -2.95 0.39 -19.51
C ILE A 25 -3.51 1.64 -18.81
N VAL A 26 -3.77 2.72 -19.55
CA VAL A 26 -4.25 3.99 -18.99
C VAL A 26 -5.71 3.92 -18.56
N LEU A 27 -6.55 3.14 -19.27
CA LEU A 27 -7.99 3.07 -19.00
C LEU A 27 -8.36 2.04 -17.92
N HIS A 28 -7.52 1.05 -17.65
CA HIS A 28 -7.80 0.06 -16.63
C HIS A 28 -7.69 0.64 -15.21
N LYS A 29 -8.61 0.23 -14.33
CA LYS A 29 -8.60 0.61 -12.90
C LYS A 29 -8.00 -0.45 -11.98
N ASN A 30 -7.97 -1.71 -12.44
CA ASN A 30 -7.44 -2.80 -11.65
C ASN A 30 -5.92 -2.87 -11.82
N ASN A 31 -5.21 -2.52 -10.75
CA ASN A 31 -3.75 -2.56 -10.70
C ASN A 31 -3.16 -3.91 -11.14
N GLY A 32 -3.77 -5.04 -10.78
CA GLY A 32 -3.30 -6.36 -11.20
C GLY A 32 -3.34 -6.55 -12.72
N THR A 33 -4.41 -6.07 -13.37
CA THR A 33 -4.55 -6.11 -14.83
C THR A 33 -3.54 -5.17 -15.49
N ILE A 34 -3.32 -3.98 -14.93
CA ILE A 34 -2.33 -3.01 -15.43
C ILE A 34 -0.93 -3.63 -15.47
N ILE A 35 -0.52 -4.37 -14.44
CA ILE A 35 0.78 -5.07 -14.39
C ILE A 35 0.94 -6.04 -15.56
N ILE A 36 -0.08 -6.86 -15.81
CA ILE A 36 -0.06 -7.84 -16.90
C ILE A 36 0.02 -7.14 -18.26
N LEU A 37 -0.70 -6.04 -18.43
CA LEU A 37 -0.68 -5.25 -19.67
C LEU A 37 0.69 -4.59 -19.89
N ILE A 38 1.35 -4.08 -18.86
CA ILE A 38 2.71 -3.53 -18.94
C ILE A 38 3.71 -4.62 -19.34
N ALA A 39 3.65 -5.80 -18.71
CA ALA A 39 4.51 -6.93 -19.09
C ALA A 39 4.28 -7.36 -20.55
N SER A 40 3.02 -7.38 -20.99
CA SER A 40 2.66 -7.69 -22.37
C SER A 40 3.20 -6.64 -23.35
N PHE A 41 3.13 -5.36 -22.99
CA PHE A 41 3.67 -4.25 -23.77
C PHE A 41 5.19 -4.39 -23.95
N SER A 42 5.91 -4.71 -22.88
CA SER A 42 7.35 -4.96 -22.93
C SER A 42 7.73 -6.17 -23.77
N LEU A 43 6.97 -7.26 -23.72
CA LEU A 43 7.21 -8.43 -24.56
C LEU A 43 7.07 -8.13 -26.07
N VAL A 44 6.03 -7.36 -26.44
CA VAL A 44 5.82 -6.91 -27.83
C VAL A 44 6.94 -5.95 -28.26
N THR A 45 7.37 -5.06 -27.37
CA THR A 45 8.47 -4.12 -27.63
C THR A 45 9.80 -4.85 -27.84
N ALA A 46 10.10 -5.86 -27.02
CA ALA A 46 11.28 -6.69 -27.22
C ALA A 46 11.26 -7.46 -28.54
N SER A 47 10.09 -7.95 -28.96
CA SER A 47 9.90 -8.60 -30.26
C SER A 47 10.23 -7.65 -31.42
N LEU A 48 9.83 -6.37 -31.31
CA LEU A 48 10.21 -5.35 -32.27
C LEU A 48 11.72 -5.06 -32.26
N TYR A 49 12.39 -5.07 -31.12
CA TYR A 49 13.85 -4.90 -31.05
C TYR A 49 14.59 -6.06 -31.74
N ILE A 50 14.12 -7.30 -31.59
CA ILE A 50 14.66 -8.45 -32.33
C ILE A 50 14.52 -8.24 -33.84
N ILE A 51 13.33 -7.82 -34.30
CA ILE A 51 13.09 -7.54 -35.74
C ILE A 51 14.01 -6.44 -36.26
N ASN A 52 14.29 -5.42 -35.43
CA ASN A 52 15.18 -4.30 -35.76
C ASN A 52 16.67 -4.60 -35.55
N LYS A 53 17.05 -5.87 -35.36
CA LYS A 53 18.45 -6.31 -35.18
C LYS A 53 19.13 -5.66 -33.96
N ALA A 54 18.37 -5.40 -32.90
CA ALA A 54 18.85 -4.89 -31.62
C ALA A 54 18.67 -5.96 -30.51
N PRO A 55 19.39 -7.09 -30.56
CA PRO A 55 19.18 -8.20 -29.63
C PRO A 55 19.54 -7.86 -28.19
N ASP A 56 20.58 -7.05 -27.96
CA ASP A 56 21.01 -6.66 -26.62
C ASP A 56 19.93 -5.83 -25.92
N VAL A 57 19.29 -4.92 -26.67
CA VAL A 57 18.17 -4.10 -26.19
C VAL A 57 16.94 -4.97 -25.93
N ALA A 58 16.67 -5.95 -26.81
CA ALA A 58 15.56 -6.88 -26.62
C ALA A 58 15.69 -7.71 -25.33
N ILE A 59 16.88 -8.22 -25.03
CA ILE A 59 17.14 -9.00 -23.81
C ILE A 59 16.95 -8.11 -22.57
N ALA A 60 17.48 -6.88 -22.61
CA ALA A 60 17.31 -5.92 -21.53
C ALA A 60 15.83 -5.57 -21.30
N GLU A 61 15.06 -5.34 -22.36
CA GLU A 61 13.64 -5.03 -22.30
C GLU A 61 12.82 -6.19 -21.70
N ILE A 62 13.10 -7.44 -22.07
CA ILE A 62 12.43 -8.60 -21.49
C ILE A 62 12.72 -8.68 -19.99
N ALA A 63 13.99 -8.57 -19.59
CA ALA A 63 14.39 -8.68 -18.20
C ALA A 63 13.76 -7.57 -17.34
N ILE A 64 13.82 -6.32 -17.79
CA ILE A 64 13.34 -5.18 -17.03
C ILE A 64 11.81 -5.07 -17.10
N GLY A 65 11.28 -5.02 -18.32
CA GLY A 65 9.88 -4.71 -18.59
C GLY A 65 8.92 -5.85 -18.29
N SER A 66 9.35 -7.11 -18.47
CA SER A 66 8.48 -8.27 -18.22
C SER A 66 8.65 -8.91 -16.85
N ALA A 67 9.76 -8.65 -16.13
CA ALA A 67 10.02 -9.25 -14.82
C ALA A 67 10.23 -8.22 -13.70
N ILE A 68 11.22 -7.32 -13.83
CA ILE A 68 11.62 -6.41 -12.74
C ILE A 68 10.51 -5.40 -12.42
N ILE A 69 9.98 -4.69 -13.44
CA ILE A 69 8.93 -3.69 -13.24
C ILE A 69 7.67 -4.31 -12.62
N PRO A 70 7.12 -5.43 -13.16
CA PRO A 70 6.01 -6.13 -12.53
C PRO A 70 6.27 -6.51 -11.07
N LEU A 71 7.45 -7.05 -10.75
CA LEU A 71 7.82 -7.44 -9.39
C LEU A 71 7.81 -6.24 -8.43
N ILE A 72 8.48 -5.14 -8.81
CA ILE A 72 8.51 -3.91 -8.00
C ILE A 72 7.10 -3.37 -7.79
N TYR A 73 6.26 -3.41 -8.82
CA TYR A 73 4.90 -2.91 -8.74
C TYR A 73 4.03 -3.77 -7.79
N VAL A 74 4.16 -5.11 -7.84
CA VAL A 74 3.50 -6.02 -6.90
C VAL A 74 3.94 -5.74 -5.46
N ILE A 75 5.25 -5.62 -5.21
CA ILE A 75 5.79 -5.30 -3.88
C ILE A 75 5.23 -3.96 -3.38
N SER A 76 5.19 -2.95 -4.25
CA SER A 76 4.71 -1.61 -3.91
C SER A 76 3.24 -1.59 -3.51
N ILE A 77 2.39 -2.37 -4.19
CA ILE A 77 0.97 -2.48 -3.87
C ILE A 77 0.73 -3.31 -2.62
N SER A 78 1.47 -4.40 -2.44
CA SER A 78 1.34 -5.24 -1.24
C SER A 78 1.57 -4.40 0.01
N ARG A 79 2.62 -3.57 0.02
CA ARG A 79 2.95 -2.70 1.15
C ARG A 79 1.89 -1.62 1.42
N GLN A 80 1.15 -1.17 0.41
CA GLN A 80 0.07 -0.18 0.58
C GLN A 80 -1.20 -0.75 1.22
N ARG A 81 -1.28 -2.08 1.41
CA ARG A 81 -2.45 -2.74 2.02
C ARG A 81 -2.30 -3.01 3.51
N GLU A 82 -1.15 -2.72 4.10
CA GLU A 82 -0.95 -2.90 5.54
C GLU A 82 -1.47 -1.68 6.30
N PHE A 83 -2.17 -1.91 7.41
CA PHE A 83 -2.52 -0.90 8.39
C PHE A 83 -1.76 -1.20 9.69
N ILE A 84 -0.72 -0.43 9.96
CA ILE A 84 0.22 -0.69 11.05
C ILE A 84 -0.21 0.08 12.29
N VAL A 85 -0.48 -0.68 13.35
CA VAL A 85 -0.95 -0.17 14.63
C VAL A 85 0.12 -0.41 15.70
N LEU A 86 0.61 0.66 16.31
CA LEU A 86 1.50 0.58 17.47
C LEU A 86 0.67 0.53 18.75
N ASP A 87 0.75 -0.57 19.48
CA ASP A 87 0.11 -0.73 20.78
C ASP A 87 1.06 -0.32 21.92
N LYS A 88 0.80 0.86 22.51
CA LYS A 88 1.50 1.34 23.70
C LYS A 88 0.79 0.97 25.00
N THR A 89 -0.44 0.46 24.94
CA THR A 89 -1.24 0.17 26.13
C THR A 89 -0.69 -1.01 26.91
N MET A 90 -0.19 -2.02 26.18
CA MET A 90 0.31 -3.29 26.72
C MET A 90 -0.67 -3.91 27.73
N ASP A 91 -1.98 -3.76 27.49
CA ASP A 91 -3.05 -4.33 28.32
C ASP A 91 -4.02 -5.18 27.48
N ASP A 92 -5.08 -5.67 28.12
CA ASP A 92 -6.04 -6.59 27.52
C ASP A 92 -6.88 -5.99 26.36
N PHE A 93 -6.67 -4.72 26.01
CA PHE A 93 -7.47 -4.04 24.98
C PHE A 93 -7.22 -4.56 23.57
N ILE A 94 -5.98 -4.93 23.25
CA ILE A 94 -5.60 -5.51 21.95
C ILE A 94 -5.35 -7.01 22.07
N ILE A 95 -4.56 -7.43 23.05
CA ILE A 95 -4.20 -8.83 23.29
C ILE A 95 -4.82 -9.28 24.61
N THR A 96 -5.75 -10.24 24.58
CA THR A 96 -6.35 -10.86 25.78
C THR A 96 -5.95 -12.32 25.80
N ASP A 97 -5.51 -12.84 26.95
CA ASP A 97 -5.08 -14.24 27.12
C ASP A 97 -4.03 -14.71 26.09
N ASP A 98 -3.04 -13.86 25.79
CA ASP A 98 -2.02 -14.08 24.74
C ASP A 98 -2.59 -14.29 23.32
N GLN A 99 -3.84 -13.89 23.09
CA GLN A 99 -4.51 -13.95 21.80
C GLN A 99 -4.95 -12.55 21.37
N LEU A 100 -4.82 -12.25 20.07
CA LEU A 100 -5.40 -11.06 19.45
C LEU A 100 -6.93 -11.19 19.45
N SER A 101 -7.54 -10.81 20.57
CA SER A 101 -8.97 -11.02 20.83
C SER A 101 -9.61 -9.90 21.66
N GLY A 102 -8.82 -8.89 22.06
CA GLY A 102 -9.31 -7.74 22.81
C GLY A 102 -10.31 -6.90 22.01
N ILE A 103 -11.07 -6.06 22.72
CA ILE A 103 -12.13 -5.23 22.12
C ILE A 103 -11.55 -4.30 21.05
N GLY A 104 -10.38 -3.71 21.31
CA GLY A 104 -9.66 -2.87 20.36
C GLY A 104 -9.24 -3.65 19.12
N TYR A 105 -8.72 -4.87 19.29
CA TYR A 105 -8.37 -5.74 18.15
C TYR A 105 -9.59 -6.07 17.29
N VAL A 106 -10.70 -6.51 17.88
CA VAL A 106 -11.92 -6.87 17.12
C VAL A 106 -12.45 -5.68 16.32
N LEU A 107 -12.39 -4.47 16.89
CA LEU A 107 -12.82 -3.25 16.23
C LEU A 107 -11.90 -2.90 15.05
N LEU A 108 -10.58 -2.93 15.27
CA LEU A 108 -9.59 -2.64 14.23
C LEU A 108 -9.62 -3.68 13.12
N HIS A 109 -9.69 -4.97 13.47
CA HIS A 109 -9.79 -6.06 12.51
C HIS A 109 -11.04 -5.93 11.64
N ARG A 110 -12.19 -5.56 12.23
CA ARG A 110 -13.41 -5.30 11.46
C ARG A 110 -13.26 -4.10 10.51
N LEU A 111 -12.57 -3.04 10.95
CA LEU A 111 -12.28 -1.88 10.11
C LEU A 111 -11.38 -2.28 8.94
N THR A 112 -10.26 -2.95 9.20
CA THR A 112 -9.29 -3.33 8.17
C THR A 112 -9.88 -4.34 7.19
N ASP A 113 -10.64 -5.34 7.67
CA ASP A 113 -11.31 -6.32 6.81
C ASP A 113 -12.32 -5.66 5.86
N PHE A 114 -13.08 -4.67 6.35
CA PHE A 114 -14.01 -3.89 5.53
C PHE A 114 -13.31 -3.10 4.41
N TYR A 115 -12.09 -2.61 4.65
CA TYR A 115 -11.28 -1.90 3.66
C TYR A 115 -10.31 -2.81 2.89
N HIS A 116 -10.35 -4.14 3.11
CA HIS A 116 -9.43 -5.11 2.54
C HIS A 116 -7.95 -4.79 2.81
N LEU A 117 -7.67 -4.37 4.03
CA LEU A 117 -6.33 -4.09 4.56
C LEU A 117 -5.89 -5.22 5.49
N GLU A 118 -4.60 -5.47 5.53
CA GLU A 118 -3.96 -6.37 6.49
C GLU A 118 -3.66 -5.59 7.77
N LEU A 119 -4.27 -6.00 8.88
CA LEU A 119 -3.99 -5.40 10.19
C LEU A 119 -2.67 -5.96 10.73
N ASN A 120 -1.71 -5.07 10.98
CA ASN A 120 -0.44 -5.43 11.59
C ASN A 120 -0.30 -4.68 12.92
N ILE A 121 -0.19 -5.41 14.02
CA ILE A 121 -0.05 -4.84 15.36
C ILE A 121 1.38 -5.07 15.83
N THR A 122 2.03 -3.98 16.24
CA THR A 122 3.38 -4.00 16.78
C THR A 122 3.39 -3.39 18.18
N ASN A 123 4.25 -3.94 19.04
CA ASN A 123 4.53 -3.45 20.39
C ASN A 123 6.03 -3.13 20.54
N ASP A 124 6.64 -2.62 19.46
CA ASP A 124 8.07 -2.32 19.39
C ASP A 124 8.52 -1.48 20.59
N SER A 125 9.37 -2.09 21.42
CA SER A 125 9.82 -1.48 22.67
C SER A 125 10.51 -0.12 22.45
N GLY A 126 11.23 0.07 21.34
CA GLY A 126 11.88 1.35 21.03
C GLY A 126 10.90 2.48 20.76
N LEU A 127 9.72 2.17 20.21
CA LEU A 127 8.67 3.15 19.92
C LEU A 127 7.72 3.34 21.10
N CYS A 128 7.49 2.30 21.90
CA CYS A 128 6.57 2.36 23.04
C CYS A 128 7.06 3.26 24.18
N TYR A 129 8.39 3.38 24.39
CA TYR A 129 8.95 4.26 25.42
C TYR A 129 9.09 5.73 25.00
N LEU A 130 8.75 6.07 23.75
CA LEU A 130 8.74 7.45 23.30
C LEU A 130 7.59 8.21 23.94
N ASP A 131 7.89 9.42 24.40
CA ASP A 131 6.92 10.35 25.00
C ASP A 131 5.75 10.62 24.05
N GLU A 132 4.57 10.92 24.59
CA GLU A 132 3.35 11.16 23.81
C GLU A 132 3.54 12.33 22.82
N HIS A 133 4.41 13.29 23.15
CA HIS A 133 4.72 14.42 22.28
C HIS A 133 5.45 13.99 21.00
N MET A 134 6.05 12.81 21.01
CA MET A 134 6.72 12.19 19.86
C MET A 134 5.77 11.31 19.04
N ASP A 135 4.54 11.05 19.49
CA ASP A 135 3.58 10.18 18.79
C ASP A 135 3.32 10.67 17.36
N LYS A 136 3.21 11.99 17.18
CA LYS A 136 3.10 12.61 15.85
C LYS A 136 4.32 12.31 14.98
N VAL A 137 5.52 12.48 15.55
CA VAL A 137 6.80 12.23 14.85
C VAL A 137 6.92 10.76 14.47
N VAL A 138 6.49 9.84 15.33
CA VAL A 138 6.45 8.40 15.04
C VAL A 138 5.55 8.13 13.84
N CYS A 139 4.32 8.63 13.83
CA CYS A 139 3.42 8.46 12.68
C CYS A 139 3.95 9.13 11.40
N GLU A 140 4.73 10.21 11.49
CA GLU A 140 5.28 10.93 10.32
C GLU A 140 6.56 10.29 9.76
N GLN A 141 7.46 9.83 10.63
CA GLN A 141 8.79 9.32 10.25
C GLN A 141 8.86 7.79 10.14
N THR A 142 7.84 7.08 10.62
CA THR A 142 7.75 5.62 10.52
C THR A 142 6.56 5.20 9.65
N ASN A 143 6.41 3.90 9.41
CA ASN A 143 5.25 3.36 8.71
C ASN A 143 4.05 3.12 9.64
N VAL A 144 4.07 3.61 10.89
CA VAL A 144 2.95 3.46 11.83
C VAL A 144 1.80 4.38 11.39
N ASP A 145 0.64 3.79 11.11
CA ASP A 145 -0.56 4.53 10.70
C ASP A 145 -1.36 5.05 11.90
N MET A 146 -1.32 4.30 13.00
CA MET A 146 -2.08 4.57 14.21
C MET A 146 -1.32 4.12 15.45
N ILE A 147 -1.47 4.88 16.54
CA ILE A 147 -0.95 4.55 17.87
C ILE A 147 -2.15 4.36 18.80
N VAL A 148 -2.13 3.29 19.58
CA VAL A 148 -3.08 3.04 20.66
C VAL A 148 -2.39 3.36 21.97
N SER A 149 -2.92 4.32 22.73
CA SER A 149 -2.48 4.62 24.09
C SER A 149 -3.65 4.61 25.05
N LYS A 150 -3.35 4.69 26.35
CA LYS A 150 -4.34 4.73 27.42
C LYS A 150 -4.06 5.96 28.26
N ASP A 151 -5.08 6.77 28.47
CA ASP A 151 -5.01 7.90 29.39
C ASP A 151 -5.05 7.37 30.82
N GLU A 152 -3.98 7.57 31.58
CA GLU A 152 -3.88 7.09 32.97
C GLU A 152 -4.86 7.79 33.91
N VAL A 153 -5.32 9.01 33.58
CA VAL A 153 -6.20 9.81 34.44
C VAL A 153 -7.66 9.41 34.23
N THR A 154 -8.08 9.30 32.97
CA THR A 154 -9.47 9.01 32.61
C THR A 154 -9.74 7.50 32.45
N GLY A 155 -8.70 6.71 32.19
CA GLY A 155 -8.81 5.29 31.86
C GLY A 155 -9.35 5.04 30.44
N GLU A 156 -9.47 6.08 29.62
CA GLU A 156 -9.91 6.00 28.23
C GLU A 156 -8.80 5.48 27.32
N TYR A 157 -9.17 4.70 26.30
CA TYR A 157 -8.29 4.29 25.22
C TYR A 157 -8.30 5.35 24.13
N ILE A 158 -7.11 5.76 23.68
CA ILE A 158 -6.93 6.80 22.67
C ILE A 158 -6.33 6.18 21.41
N PHE A 159 -7.05 6.30 20.30
CA PHE A 159 -6.55 6.01 18.96
C PHE A 159 -6.00 7.30 18.34
N LYS A 160 -4.68 7.40 18.25
CA LYS A 160 -3.98 8.56 17.69
C LYS A 160 -3.54 8.28 16.26
N GLY A 161 -3.74 9.22 15.34
CA GLY A 161 -3.33 9.05 13.94
C GLY A 161 -3.47 10.31 13.08
N LYS A 162 -3.10 10.25 11.81
CA LYS A 162 -3.11 11.42 10.92
C LYS A 162 -4.53 11.88 10.55
N LYS A 163 -4.79 13.18 10.57
CA LYS A 163 -6.07 13.80 10.16
C LYS A 163 -6.37 13.64 8.67
N SER A 164 -5.35 13.51 7.83
CA SER A 164 -5.47 13.16 6.41
C SER A 164 -5.96 11.73 6.18
N SER A 165 -5.79 10.83 7.15
CA SER A 165 -6.19 9.43 7.00
C SER A 165 -7.72 9.29 6.96
N VAL A 166 -8.21 8.77 5.84
CA VAL A 166 -9.64 8.45 5.67
C VAL A 166 -10.07 7.38 6.68
N LEU A 167 -9.18 6.44 7.02
CA LEU A 167 -9.44 5.39 8.00
C LEU A 167 -9.66 5.98 9.39
N MET A 168 -8.84 6.96 9.80
CA MET A 168 -8.98 7.60 11.12
C MET A 168 -10.30 8.36 11.27
N ARG A 169 -10.75 9.08 10.23
CA ARG A 169 -12.07 9.76 10.25
C ARG A 169 -13.23 8.78 10.32
N ARG A 170 -13.09 7.63 9.67
CA ARG A 170 -14.11 6.57 9.72
C ARG A 170 -14.12 5.88 11.07
N LEU A 171 -12.94 5.63 11.64
CA LEU A 171 -12.76 5.11 12.98
C LEU A 171 -13.42 6.03 14.01
N GLU A 172 -13.21 7.34 13.93
CA GLU A 172 -13.88 8.34 14.78
C GLU A 172 -15.41 8.18 14.79
N THR A 173 -16.02 7.97 13.63
CA THR A 173 -17.47 7.73 13.53
C THR A 173 -17.90 6.39 14.14
N ILE A 174 -17.08 5.35 13.99
CA ILE A 174 -17.36 3.99 14.49
C ILE A 174 -17.22 3.92 16.01
N VAL A 175 -16.31 4.70 16.60
CA VAL A 175 -16.06 4.66 18.05
C VAL A 175 -16.99 5.56 18.87
N GLN A 176 -17.75 6.46 18.26
CA GLN A 176 -18.73 7.32 18.97
C GLN A 176 -19.66 6.59 19.96
N PRO A 177 -20.11 5.34 19.72
CA PRO A 177 -20.94 4.60 20.67
C PRO A 177 -20.18 4.05 21.90
N PHE A 178 -18.85 4.12 21.93
CA PHE A 178 -18.02 3.52 22.96
C PHE A 178 -17.51 4.60 23.94
N ASP A 179 -18.08 4.64 25.14
CA ASP A 179 -17.75 5.65 26.16
C ASP A 179 -16.29 5.61 26.66
N LYS A 180 -15.54 4.55 26.36
CA LYS A 180 -14.15 4.35 26.80
C LYS A 180 -13.12 4.50 25.68
N ILE A 181 -13.52 4.88 24.47
CA ILE A 181 -12.63 4.96 23.31
C ILE A 181 -12.74 6.35 22.69
N ARG A 182 -11.61 7.03 22.54
CA ARG A 182 -11.48 8.34 21.92
C ARG A 182 -10.54 8.27 20.72
N VAL A 183 -10.79 9.08 19.70
CA VAL A 183 -9.88 9.27 18.56
C VAL A 183 -9.25 10.65 18.66
N GLU A 184 -7.93 10.71 18.51
CA GLU A 184 -7.16 11.94 18.46
C GLU A 184 -6.45 12.06 17.12
N LEU A 185 -6.70 13.16 16.41
CA LEU A 185 -6.18 13.37 15.06
C LEU A 185 -5.03 14.38 15.09
N PHE A 186 -3.86 13.95 14.64
CA PHE A 186 -2.72 14.85 14.43
C PHE A 186 -2.94 15.68 13.17
N GLU A 187 -2.74 17.00 13.27
CA GLU A 187 -2.69 17.86 12.07
C GLU A 187 -1.47 17.48 11.23
N ASP A 188 -1.67 17.28 9.93
CA ASP A 188 -0.57 17.07 8.99
C ASP A 188 0.33 18.32 9.04
N GLY A 189 1.61 18.13 9.36
CA GLY A 189 2.50 19.18 9.85
C GLY A 189 2.53 20.47 9.02
N ASP A 190 2.43 21.60 9.72
CA ASP A 190 3.16 22.80 9.36
C ASP A 190 4.41 22.82 10.26
N PHE A 191 5.53 22.37 9.70
CA PHE A 191 6.84 22.84 10.13
C PHE A 191 7.42 23.60 8.93
N GLY A 192 7.18 24.90 8.96
CA GLY A 192 8.18 25.85 8.47
C GLY A 192 9.38 25.84 9.42
N ASP A 193 10.55 25.83 8.78
CA ASP A 193 11.94 25.88 9.27
C ASP A 193 12.54 24.63 9.94
#